data_AF-A0A3S1CKI5-F1
#
_entry.id   AF-A0A3S1CKI5-F1
#
_cell.length_a   1.000
_cell.length_b   1.000
_cell.length_c   1.000
_cell.angle_alpha   90.00
_cell.angle_beta   90.00
_cell.angle_gamma   90.00
#
_symmetry.space_group_name_H-M   'P 1'
#
loop_
_entity.id
_entity.type
_entity.pdbx_description
1 polymer ?
#
loop_
_entity_poly.entity_id
_entity_poly.type
_entity_poly.pdbx_seq_one_letter_code
_entity_poly.pdbx_strand_id
1 'polypeptide(L)'
;MYVVKVDSKILSDRFKKLGWTTYKLAREVNRIRVSLFGEESKRTGSLVTSVAKVLDNPNNCSFKNVEAAIRAMGGEVVIRWQNVEEVVVGHEEIKL
;
A
#
# COMPACT_ATOMS: atom_id res chain seq x y z
N MET A 1 -16.72 2.80 3.35
CA MET A 1 -15.60 2.62 2.40
C MET A 1 -14.59 3.72 2.69
N TYR A 2 -13.38 3.38 3.11
CA TYR A 2 -12.33 4.39 3.39
C TYR A 2 -11.56 4.68 2.10
N VAL A 3 -11.39 5.96 1.77
CA VAL A 3 -10.65 6.40 0.58
C VAL A 3 -9.25 6.82 1.00
N VAL A 4 -8.24 6.06 0.59
CA VAL A 4 -6.84 6.45 0.78
C VAL A 4 -6.45 7.34 -0.40
N LYS A 5 -6.17 8.61 -0.12
CA LYS A 5 -5.64 9.54 -1.13
C LYS A 5 -4.13 9.55 -1.09
N VAL A 6 -3.52 9.34 -2.25
CA VAL A 6 -2.09 9.40 -2.48
C VAL A 6 -1.81 10.46 -3.53
N ASP A 7 -0.84 11.33 -3.22
CA ASP A 7 -0.28 12.24 -4.21
C ASP A 7 0.56 11.43 -5.21
N SER A 8 0.07 11.31 -6.45
CA SER A 8 0.74 10.56 -7.51
C SER A 8 2.12 11.12 -7.85
N LYS A 9 2.34 12.43 -7.64
CA LYS A 9 3.62 13.07 -7.92
C LYS A 9 4.71 12.55 -7.00
N ILE A 10 4.41 12.32 -5.72
CA ILE A 10 5.37 11.81 -4.74
C ILE A 10 5.89 10.43 -5.15
N LEU A 11 4.98 9.53 -5.57
CA LEU A 11 5.36 8.19 -6.03
C LEU A 11 6.19 8.25 -7.32
N SER A 12 5.75 9.03 -8.30
CA SER A 12 6.45 9.19 -9.58
C SER A 12 7.85 9.79 -9.40
N ASP A 13 7.99 10.83 -8.57
CA ASP A 13 9.27 11.47 -8.29
C ASP A 13 10.22 10.54 -7.54
N ARG A 14 9.71 9.74 -6.58
CA ARG A 14 10.51 8.73 -5.90
C ARG A 14 11.01 7.66 -6.89
N PHE A 15 10.12 7.16 -7.75
CA PHE A 15 10.47 6.17 -8.76
C PHE A 15 11.54 6.69 -9.73
N LYS A 16 11.41 7.95 -10.19
CA LYS A 16 12.42 8.62 -11.03
C LYS A 16 13.76 8.77 -10.32
N LYS A 17 13.77 9.19 -9.05
CA LYS A 17 15.01 9.31 -8.25
C LYS A 17 15.76 8.00 -8.09
N LEU A 18 15.05 6.86 -8.06
CA LEU A 18 15.68 5.55 -7.99
C LEU A 18 16.33 5.12 -9.31
N GLY A 19 15.97 5.74 -10.45
CA GLY A 19 16.48 5.37 -11.77
C GLY A 19 16.08 3.97 -12.20
N TRP A 20 14.94 3.46 -11.73
CA TRP A 20 14.51 2.09 -11.97
C TRP A 20 13.63 1.98 -13.22
N THR A 21 13.64 0.80 -13.83
CA THR A 21 12.63 0.43 -14.82
C THR A 21 11.37 -0.05 -14.12
N THR A 22 10.23 0.04 -14.80
CA THR A 22 8.95 -0.52 -14.31
C THR A 22 9.05 -2.02 -14.05
N TYR A 23 9.85 -2.73 -14.86
CA TYR A 23 10.17 -4.15 -14.65
C TYR A 23 10.90 -4.39 -13.32
N LYS A 24 11.90 -3.57 -12.99
CA LYS A 24 12.60 -3.68 -11.70
C LYS A 24 11.65 -3.43 -10.53
N LEU A 25 10.81 -2.41 -10.61
CA LEU A 25 9.80 -2.16 -9.57
C LEU A 25 8.80 -3.32 -9.46
N ALA A 26 8.34 -3.89 -10.58
CA ALA A 26 7.47 -5.07 -10.58
C ALA A 26 8.10 -6.28 -9.87
N ARG A 27 9.42 -6.49 -10.05
CA ARG A 27 10.16 -7.55 -9.36
C ARG A 27 10.19 -7.32 -7.85
N GLU A 28 10.50 -6.11 -7.42
CA GLU A 28 10.53 -5.77 -5.99
C GLU A 28 9.14 -5.79 -5.37
N VAL A 29 8.10 -5.37 -6.09
CA VAL A 29 6.71 -5.52 -5.67
C VAL A 29 6.34 -6.99 -5.47
N ASN A 30 6.73 -7.88 -6.38
CA ASN A 30 6.51 -9.32 -6.20
C ASN A 30 7.18 -9.82 -4.91
N ARG A 31 8.43 -9.40 -4.67
CA ARG A 31 9.17 -9.73 -3.44
C ARG A 31 8.43 -9.27 -2.18
N ILE A 32 7.89 -8.05 -2.17
CA ILE A 32 7.10 -7.52 -1.05
C ILE A 32 5.81 -8.31 -0.84
N ARG A 33 5.07 -8.61 -1.92
CA ARG A 33 3.79 -9.34 -1.83
C ARG A 33 3.97 -10.76 -1.28
N VAL A 34 5.03 -11.45 -1.71
CA VAL A 34 5.34 -12.79 -1.18
C VAL A 34 5.78 -12.70 0.28
N SER A 35 6.74 -11.84 0.59
CA SER A 35 7.35 -11.79 1.93
C SER A 35 6.47 -11.20 3.02
N LEU A 36 5.71 -10.14 2.72
CA LEU A 36 4.91 -9.44 3.73
C LEU A 36 3.43 -9.81 3.68
N PHE A 37 2.91 -10.18 2.51
CA PHE A 37 1.47 -10.45 2.35
C PHE A 37 1.14 -11.93 2.16
N GLY A 38 2.15 -12.82 2.15
CA GLY A 38 1.97 -14.26 1.99
C GLY A 38 1.36 -14.68 0.65
N GLU A 39 1.47 -13.83 -0.39
CA GLU A 39 0.96 -14.16 -1.72
C GLU A 39 1.89 -15.14 -2.45
N GLU A 40 1.32 -15.94 -3.36
CA GLU A 40 2.13 -16.73 -4.29
C GLU A 40 2.96 -15.84 -5.21
N SER A 41 4.18 -16.30 -5.51
CA SER A 41 5.07 -15.60 -6.42
C SER A 41 4.50 -15.57 -7.83
N LYS A 42 4.40 -14.37 -8.40
CA LYS A 42 3.94 -14.17 -9.78
C LYS A 42 5.11 -13.88 -10.71
N ARG A 43 4.91 -14.17 -12.00
CA ARG A 43 5.87 -13.76 -13.04
C ARG A 43 5.93 -12.23 -13.07
N THR A 44 7.14 -11.65 -13.04
CA THR A 44 7.35 -10.19 -13.04
C THR A 44 6.56 -9.48 -14.15
N GLY A 45 6.54 -10.04 -15.36
CA GLY A 45 5.81 -9.48 -16.50
C GLY A 45 4.32 -9.26 -16.24
N SER A 46 3.67 -10.13 -15.45
CA SER A 46 2.25 -9.99 -15.09
C SER A 46 1.96 -8.80 -14.16
N LEU A 47 2.99 -8.27 -13.49
CA LEU A 47 2.87 -7.16 -12.54
C LEU A 47 3.28 -5.81 -13.14
N VAL A 48 3.97 -5.78 -14.29
CA VAL A 48 4.48 -4.54 -14.90
C VAL A 48 3.35 -3.54 -15.16
N THR A 49 2.25 -4.00 -15.76
CA THR A 49 1.08 -3.15 -16.05
C THR A 49 0.38 -2.69 -14.78
N SER A 50 0.34 -3.54 -13.74
CA SER A 50 -0.23 -3.17 -12.45
C SER A 50 0.60 -2.10 -11.74
N VAL A 51 1.92 -2.21 -11.79
CA VAL A 51 2.84 -1.23 -11.22
C VAL A 51 2.79 0.10 -11.98
N ALA A 52 2.72 0.06 -13.32
CA ALA A 52 2.54 1.29 -14.11
C ALA A 52 1.27 2.05 -13.69
N LYS A 53 0.14 1.33 -13.54
CA LYS A 53 -1.11 1.94 -13.05
C LYS A 53 -0.97 2.57 -11.67
N VAL A 54 -0.21 1.97 -10.76
CA VAL A 54 0.05 2.54 -9.43
C VAL A 54 0.86 3.84 -9.53
N LEU A 55 1.84 3.91 -10.44
CA LEU A 55 2.63 5.13 -10.64
C LEU A 55 1.81 6.26 -11.29
N ASP A 56 0.96 5.92 -12.24
CA ASP A 56 0.16 6.90 -12.99
C ASP A 56 -1.04 7.40 -12.19
N ASN A 57 -1.77 6.48 -11.54
CA ASN A 57 -2.98 6.80 -10.79
C ASN A 57 -3.17 5.87 -9.58
N PRO A 58 -2.45 6.11 -8.47
CA PRO A 58 -2.51 5.27 -7.27
C PRO A 58 -3.89 5.26 -6.60
N ASN A 59 -4.68 6.33 -6.76
CA ASN A 59 -5.99 6.49 -6.13
C ASN A 59 -7.06 5.55 -6.72
N ASN A 60 -6.84 5.04 -7.94
CA ASN A 60 -7.71 4.06 -8.59
C ASN A 60 -7.20 2.62 -8.44
N CYS A 61 -6.18 2.41 -7.60
CA CYS A 61 -5.61 1.09 -7.32
C CYS A 61 -6.05 0.60 -5.94
N SER A 62 -6.03 -0.72 -5.73
CA SER A 62 -6.25 -1.27 -4.38
C SER A 62 -5.14 -0.79 -3.45
N PHE A 63 -5.49 -0.51 -2.18
CA PHE A 63 -4.54 -0.08 -1.16
C PHE A 63 -3.33 -1.03 -1.07
N LYS A 64 -3.58 -2.34 -1.14
CA LYS A 64 -2.53 -3.37 -1.13
C LYS A 64 -1.50 -3.21 -2.25
N ASN A 65 -1.93 -2.86 -3.47
CA ASN A 65 -1.02 -2.64 -4.60
C ASN A 65 -0.18 -1.37 -4.39
N VAL A 66 -0.80 -0.32 -3.85
CA VAL A 66 -0.13 0.94 -3.55
C VAL A 66 0.90 0.74 -2.43
N GLU A 67 0.51 0.08 -1.34
CA GLU A 67 1.40 -0.25 -0.22
C GLU A 67 2.60 -1.09 -0.68
N ALA A 68 2.37 -2.13 -1.50
CA ALA A 68 3.45 -2.95 -2.03
C ALA A 68 4.47 -2.11 -2.82
N ALA A 69 4.00 -1.16 -3.65
CA ALA A 69 4.87 -0.29 -4.43
C ALA A 69 5.66 0.69 -3.54
N ILE A 70 5.01 1.29 -2.53
CA ILE A 70 5.66 2.17 -1.55
C ILE A 70 6.80 1.42 -0.85
N ARG A 71 6.50 0.23 -0.30
CA ARG A 71 7.49 -0.60 0.40
C ARG A 71 8.60 -1.08 -0.53
N ALA A 72 8.28 -1.46 -1.76
CA ALA A 72 9.27 -1.86 -2.77
C ALA A 72 10.26 -0.74 -3.11
N MET A 73 9.83 0.53 -3.04
CA MET A 73 10.68 1.71 -3.22
C MET A 73 11.40 2.18 -1.93
N GLY A 74 11.31 1.38 -0.86
CA GLY A 74 11.93 1.63 0.44
C GLY A 74 11.17 2.61 1.33
N GLY A 75 9.89 2.84 1.06
CA GLY A 75 9.02 3.64 1.93
C GLY A 75 8.27 2.79 2.97
N GLU A 76 7.51 3.46 3.81
CA GLU A 76 6.61 2.87 4.79
C GLU A 76 5.22 3.51 4.72
N VAL A 77 4.19 2.79 5.18
CA VAL A 77 2.83 3.30 5.27
C VAL A 77 2.48 3.48 6.73
N VAL A 78 2.10 4.72 7.11
CA VAL A 78 1.70 5.08 8.47
C VAL A 78 0.22 5.42 8.48
N ILE A 79 -0.55 4.70 9.29
CA ILE A 79 -1.97 4.98 9.52
C ILE A 79 -2.09 5.87 10.76
N ARG A 80 -2.71 7.05 10.61
CA ARG A 80 -2.99 7.98 11.71
C ARG A 80 -4.50 8.13 11.89
N TRP A 81 -5.01 7.66 13.01
CA TRP A 81 -6.41 7.84 13.41
C TRP A 81 -6.56 9.24 14.01
N GLN A 82 -7.52 10.03 13.52
CA GLN A 82 -7.74 11.41 14.04
C GLN A 82 -8.71 11.47 15.21
N ASN A 83 -9.70 10.57 15.26
CA ASN A 83 -10.69 10.49 16.35
C ASN A 83 -10.77 9.05 16.85
N VAL A 84 -10.29 8.80 18.06
CA VAL A 84 -10.56 7.55 18.78
C VAL A 84 -11.67 7.88 19.76
N GLU A 85 -12.92 7.53 19.44
CA GLU A 85 -14.01 7.64 20.41
C GLU A 85 -13.92 6.43 21.36
N GLU A 86 -13.74 6.68 22.66
CA GLU A 86 -13.90 5.65 23.69
C GLU A 86 -15.36 5.21 23.73
N VAL A 87 -15.64 4.04 23.16
CA VAL A 87 -16.93 3.39 23.33
C VAL A 87 -16.92 2.65 24.66
N VAL A 88 -17.53 3.23 25.69
CA VAL A 88 -17.81 2.53 26.96
C VAL A 88 -18.87 1.46 26.67
N VAL A 89 -18.45 0.20 26.60
CA VAL A 89 -19.36 -0.94 26.44
C VAL A 89 -19.99 -1.25 27.80
N GLY A 90 -21.21 -0.75 28.03
CA GLY A 90 -22.21 -1.25 28.99
C GLY A 90 -21.80 -1.34 30.46
N HIS A 91 -22.40 -0.51 31.33
CA HIS A 91 -22.43 -0.80 32.77
C HIS A 91 -23.30 -2.05 33.01
N GLU A 92 -22.69 -3.14 33.48
CA GLU A 92 -23.43 -4.16 34.22
C GLU A 92 -23.66 -3.65 35.64
N GLU A 93 -24.90 -3.24 35.95
CA GLU A 93 -25.31 -3.05 37.35
C GLU A 93 -25.35 -4.41 38.04
N ILE A 94 -24.33 -4.70 38.85
CA ILE A 94 -24.40 -5.80 39.82
C ILE A 94 -25.25 -5.30 41.00
N LYS A 95 -26.50 -5.78 41.09
CA LYS A 95 -27.32 -5.65 42.31
C LYS A 95 -26.71 -6.53 43.41
N LEU A 96 -26.29 -5.91 44.50
CA LEU A 96 -25.95 -6.57 45.77
C LEU A 96 -27.22 -6.93 46.54
#